data_AF-A0A3S0TX54-F1
#
_entry.id   AF-A0A3S0TX54-F1
#
_cell.length_a   1.000
_cell.length_b   1.000
_cell.length_c   1.000
_cell.angle_alpha   90.00
_cell.angle_beta   90.00
_cell.angle_gamma   90.00
#
_symmetry.space_group_name_H-M   'P 1'
#
loop_
_entity.id
_entity.type
_entity.pdbx_description
1 polymer ?
#
loop_
_entity_poly.entity_id
_entity_poly.type
_entity_poly.pdbx_seq_one_letter_code
_entity_poly.pdbx_strand_id
1 'polypeptide(L)'
;MYSKALLAEMGALRDSRRGAHVSATAIELHVRAVSHSVRTRRPAFVADAALDLIASGSVTTVAALELWMAGLWQRVPGGYLIDDRELIAHLSAGPVRRWVRRVWLNLNSESVIPF
;
A
#
# COMPACT_ATOMS: atom_id res chain seq x y z
N MET A 1 14.37 -0.75 -11.18
CA MET A 1 14.56 0.60 -10.59
C MET A 1 13.24 1.02 -9.96
N TYR A 2 13.20 1.31 -8.65
CA TYR A 2 11.97 1.71 -7.97
C TYR A 2 11.63 3.17 -8.25
N SER A 3 10.34 3.52 -8.24
CA SER A 3 9.94 4.93 -8.30
C SER A 3 10.28 5.63 -6.97
N LYS A 4 10.52 6.94 -7.02
CA LYS A 4 10.79 7.76 -5.82
C LYS A 4 9.68 7.65 -4.77
N ALA A 5 8.42 7.48 -5.22
CA ALA A 5 7.28 7.27 -4.34
C ALA A 5 7.38 5.94 -3.59
N LEU A 6 7.70 4.83 -4.27
CA LEU A 6 7.86 3.52 -3.60
C LEU A 6 8.99 3.54 -2.57
N LEU A 7 10.11 4.19 -2.88
CA LEU A 7 11.23 4.34 -1.94
C LEU A 7 10.84 5.16 -0.69
N ALA A 8 10.00 6.20 -0.87
CA ALA A 8 9.51 7.01 0.25
C ALA A 8 8.58 6.20 1.17
N GLU A 9 7.66 5.41 0.61
CA GLU A 9 6.79 4.53 1.41
C GLU A 9 7.58 3.45 2.15
N MET A 10 8.61 2.88 1.52
CA MET A 10 9.50 1.92 2.20
C MET A 10 10.22 2.57 3.38
N GLY A 11 10.69 3.81 3.24
CA GLY A 11 11.29 4.57 4.33
C GLY A 11 10.30 4.86 5.46
N ALA A 12 9.11 5.37 5.12
CA ALA A 12 8.07 5.68 6.10
C ALA A 12 7.63 4.45 6.91
N LEU A 13 7.48 3.30 6.24
CA LEU A 13 7.14 2.06 6.93
C LEU A 13 8.27 1.59 7.86
N ARG A 14 9.53 1.69 7.41
CA ARG A 14 10.72 1.35 8.22
C ARG A 14 10.80 2.17 9.50
N ASP A 15 10.50 3.47 9.41
CA ASP A 15 10.58 4.39 10.54
C ASP A 15 9.35 4.30 11.46
N SER A 16 8.30 3.58 11.05
CA SER A 16 7.10 3.37 11.84
C SER A 16 7.27 2.27 12.90
N ARG A 17 6.49 2.35 13.99
CA ARG A 17 6.45 1.31 15.04
C ARG A 17 6.08 -0.07 14.50
N ARG A 18 5.26 -0.15 13.43
CA ARG A 18 4.81 -1.41 12.84
C ARG A 18 5.88 -2.04 11.93
N GLY A 19 6.76 -1.24 11.33
CA GLY A 19 7.86 -1.72 10.49
C GLY A 19 9.20 -1.88 11.20
N ALA A 20 9.34 -1.40 12.44
CA ALA A 20 10.59 -1.45 13.21
C ALA A 20 11.18 -2.86 13.42
N HIS A 21 10.35 -3.90 13.33
CA HIS A 21 10.75 -5.31 13.51
C HIS A 21 10.64 -6.15 12.22
N VAL A 22 10.49 -5.49 11.07
CA VAL A 22 10.26 -6.13 9.78
C VAL A 22 11.50 -5.95 8.90
N SER A 23 11.93 -6.99 8.19
CA SER A 23 13.09 -6.88 7.31
C SER A 23 12.84 -5.90 6.16
N ALA A 24 13.90 -5.36 5.57
CA ALA A 24 13.80 -4.51 4.38
C ALA A 24 13.09 -5.23 3.22
N THR A 25 13.30 -6.53 3.09
CA THR A 25 12.65 -7.41 2.11
C THR A 25 11.14 -7.49 2.33
N ALA A 26 10.70 -7.63 3.57
CA ALA A 26 9.29 -7.66 3.92
C ALA A 26 8.63 -6.28 3.77
N ILE A 27 9.34 -5.20 4.09
CA ILE A 27 8.90 -3.82 3.79
C ILE A 27 8.72 -3.63 2.27
N GLU A 28 9.67 -4.10 1.46
CA GLU A 28 9.56 -4.03 0.00
C GLU A 28 8.35 -4.83 -0.51
N LEU A 29 8.20 -6.07 -0.04
CA LEU A 29 7.06 -6.92 -0.41
C LEU A 29 5.74 -6.26 -0.05
N HIS A 30 5.64 -5.66 1.14
CA HIS A 30 4.45 -4.96 1.61
C HIS A 30 4.06 -3.82 0.67
N VAL A 31 5.00 -2.90 0.39
CA VAL A 31 4.74 -1.74 -0.47
C VAL A 31 4.39 -2.16 -1.90
N ARG A 32 5.06 -3.20 -2.44
CA ARG A 32 4.74 -3.73 -3.78
C ARG A 32 3.38 -4.40 -3.81
N ALA A 33 3.01 -5.16 -2.79
CA ALA A 33 1.71 -5.80 -2.68
C ALA A 33 0.57 -4.78 -2.57
N VAL A 34 0.74 -3.70 -1.81
CA VAL A 34 -0.25 -2.62 -1.77
C VAL A 34 -0.34 -1.92 -3.12
N SER A 35 0.79 -1.53 -3.72
CA SER A 35 0.81 -0.92 -5.04
C SER A 35 0.11 -1.79 -6.09
N HIS A 36 0.34 -3.10 -6.08
CA HIS A 36 -0.34 -4.03 -6.98
C HIS A 36 -1.85 -4.13 -6.68
N SER A 37 -2.22 -4.39 -5.42
CA SER A 37 -3.60 -4.66 -5.00
C SER A 37 -4.54 -3.46 -5.18
N VAL A 38 -4.07 -2.21 -5.01
CA VAL A 38 -4.90 -1.00 -5.26
C VAL A 38 -5.34 -0.85 -6.71
N ARG A 39 -4.72 -1.59 -7.65
CA ARG A 39 -5.13 -1.65 -9.07
C ARG A 39 -6.14 -2.76 -9.35
N THR A 40 -6.53 -3.52 -8.32
CA THR A 40 -7.48 -4.64 -8.42
C THR A 40 -8.83 -4.29 -7.79
N ARG A 41 -9.82 -5.19 -7.93
CA ARG A 41 -11.13 -5.03 -7.28
C ARG A 41 -11.09 -5.13 -5.75
N ARG A 42 -10.00 -5.65 -5.16
CA ARG A 42 -9.87 -5.88 -3.71
C ARG A 42 -8.55 -5.27 -3.20
N PRO A 43 -8.51 -3.96 -2.90
CA PRO A 43 -7.29 -3.23 -2.52
C PRO A 43 -6.60 -3.72 -1.25
N ALA A 44 -7.35 -4.38 -0.37
CA ALA A 44 -6.83 -4.92 0.88
C ALA A 44 -6.52 -6.42 0.81
N PHE A 45 -6.57 -7.04 -0.38
CA PHE A 45 -6.34 -8.47 -0.56
C PHE A 45 -5.28 -8.73 -1.61
N VAL A 46 -4.36 -9.64 -1.31
CA VAL A 46 -3.38 -10.16 -2.25
C VAL A 46 -3.52 -11.68 -2.33
N ALA A 47 -3.75 -12.20 -3.53
CA ALA A 47 -3.84 -13.64 -3.78
C ALA A 47 -2.45 -14.28 -3.73
N ASP A 48 -2.35 -15.54 -3.32
CA ASP A 48 -1.07 -16.27 -3.34
C ASP A 48 -0.42 -16.26 -4.74
N ALA A 49 -1.21 -16.53 -5.78
CA ALA A 49 -0.74 -16.47 -7.16
C ALA A 49 -0.28 -15.07 -7.61
N ALA A 50 -0.79 -13.99 -6.97
CA ALA A 50 -0.32 -12.64 -7.25
C ALA A 50 1.03 -12.36 -6.57
N LEU A 51 1.33 -13.00 -5.44
CA LEU A 51 2.62 -12.85 -4.77
C LEU A 51 3.77 -13.34 -5.64
N ASP A 52 3.59 -14.43 -6.36
CA ASP A 52 4.59 -14.97 -7.30
C ASP A 52 4.90 -14.00 -8.45
N LEU A 53 3.94 -13.15 -8.81
CA LEU A 53 4.12 -12.08 -9.80
C LEU A 53 4.78 -10.83 -9.20
N ILE A 54 4.59 -10.61 -7.89
CA ILE A 54 5.08 -9.44 -7.17
C ILE A 54 6.54 -9.62 -6.77
N ALA A 55 6.97 -10.81 -6.34
CA ALA A 55 8.35 -11.11 -5.97
C ALA A 55 8.69 -12.58 -6.19
N SER A 56 9.98 -12.91 -6.38
CA SER A 56 10.43 -14.28 -6.60
C SER A 56 10.10 -15.19 -5.40
N GLY A 57 9.58 -16.39 -5.67
CA GLY A 57 8.94 -17.28 -4.70
C GLY A 57 9.74 -17.71 -3.46
N SER A 58 11.08 -17.65 -3.48
CA SER A 58 11.90 -17.94 -2.30
C SER A 58 11.93 -16.79 -1.28
N VAL A 59 11.63 -15.56 -1.73
CA VAL A 59 11.67 -14.33 -0.95
C VAL A 59 10.30 -14.01 -0.34
N THR A 60 9.21 -14.45 -0.99
CA THR A 60 7.83 -14.15 -0.60
C THR A 60 7.37 -14.85 0.67
N THR A 61 7.79 -16.09 0.92
CA THR A 61 7.28 -16.87 2.08
C THR A 61 7.79 -16.33 3.42
N VAL A 62 9.10 -16.10 3.56
CA VAL A 62 9.67 -15.56 4.80
C VAL A 62 9.19 -14.13 5.04
N ALA A 63 9.20 -13.31 4.00
CA ALA A 63 8.72 -11.93 4.08
C ALA A 63 7.22 -11.84 4.43
N ALA A 64 6.36 -12.70 3.85
CA ALA A 64 4.94 -12.74 4.19
C ALA A 64 4.70 -13.21 5.64
N LEU A 65 5.52 -14.14 6.15
CA LEU A 65 5.47 -14.55 7.56
C LEU A 65 5.86 -13.41 8.50
N GLU A 66 6.92 -12.65 8.19
CA GLU A 66 7.29 -11.47 8.97
C GLU A 66 6.16 -10.45 9.02
N LEU A 67 5.53 -10.17 7.88
CA LEU A 67 4.40 -9.22 7.79
C LEU A 67 3.17 -9.73 8.56
N TRP A 68 2.94 -11.04 8.58
CA TRP A 68 1.88 -11.65 9.38
C TRP A 68 2.17 -11.54 10.88
N MET A 69 3.38 -11.87 11.33
CA MET A 69 3.79 -11.74 12.73
C MET A 69 3.79 -10.28 13.22
N ALA A 70 4.11 -9.33 12.33
CA ALA A 70 4.03 -7.90 12.61
C ALA A 70 2.59 -7.35 12.62
N GLY A 71 1.58 -8.18 12.32
CA GLY A 71 0.18 -7.77 12.25
C GLY A 71 -0.11 -6.79 11.11
N LEU A 72 0.77 -6.71 10.11
CA LEU A 72 0.53 -5.94 8.90
C LEU A 72 -0.29 -6.74 7.89
N TRP A 73 -0.13 -8.06 7.90
CA TRP A 73 -0.85 -8.98 7.03
C TRP A 73 -1.63 -9.99 7.86
N GLN A 74 -2.69 -10.55 7.30
CA GLN A 74 -3.48 -11.62 7.89
C GLN A 74 -3.68 -12.73 6.87
N ARG A 75 -3.29 -13.96 7.21
CA ARG A 75 -3.48 -15.12 6.34
C ARG A 75 -4.98 -15.43 6.20
N VAL A 76 -5.44 -15.65 4.98
CA VAL A 76 -6.81 -16.10 4.67
C VAL A 76 -6.78 -17.18 3.59
N PRO A 77 -7.85 -17.97 3.38
CA PRO A 77 -7.89 -18.93 2.29
C PRO A 77 -7.60 -18.27 0.93
N GLY A 78 -6.55 -18.75 0.24
CA GLY A 78 -6.13 -18.28 -1.08
C GLY A 78 -5.27 -17.00 -1.12
N GLY A 79 -4.84 -16.45 0.03
CA GLY A 79 -3.97 -15.27 0.05
C GLY A 79 -3.83 -14.59 1.41
N TYR A 80 -3.66 -13.27 1.38
CA TYR A 80 -3.52 -12.44 2.57
C TYR A 80 -4.39 -11.19 2.49
N LEU A 81 -4.89 -10.75 3.65
CA LEU A 81 -5.43 -9.42 3.85
C LEU A 81 -4.33 -8.49 4.34
N ILE A 82 -4.27 -7.29 3.78
CA ILE A 82 -3.33 -6.24 4.17
C ILE A 82 -4.03 -5.31 5.16
N ASP A 83 -3.52 -5.23 6.37
CA ASP A 83 -4.00 -4.37 7.45
C ASP A 83 -3.20 -3.04 7.51
N ASP A 84 -3.01 -2.42 6.36
CA ASP A 84 -2.43 -1.09 6.22
C ASP A 84 -3.38 -0.18 5.44
N ARG A 85 -4.45 0.24 6.13
CA ARG A 85 -5.53 1.05 5.55
C ARG A 85 -5.03 2.42 5.08
N GLU A 86 -4.03 2.98 5.76
CA GLU A 86 -3.47 4.28 5.42
C GLU A 86 -2.69 4.22 4.11
N LEU A 87 -1.78 3.24 3.97
CA LEU A 87 -1.03 3.06 2.73
C LEU A 87 -1.95 2.67 1.57
N ILE A 88 -2.94 1.80 1.82
CA ILE A 88 -3.96 1.45 0.82
C ILE A 88 -4.71 2.70 0.37
N ALA A 89 -5.19 3.54 1.29
CA ALA A 89 -5.92 4.77 0.96
C ALA A 89 -5.02 5.76 0.21
N HIS A 90 -3.77 5.92 0.64
CA HIS A 90 -2.79 6.81 0.01
C HIS A 90 -2.51 6.40 -1.45
N LEU A 91 -2.25 5.12 -1.69
CA LEU A 91 -1.94 4.59 -3.02
C LEU A 91 -3.18 4.42 -3.91
N SER A 92 -4.35 4.19 -3.32
CA SER A 92 -5.64 4.19 -4.06
C SER A 92 -6.03 5.60 -4.53
N ALA A 93 -5.58 6.64 -3.84
CA ALA A 93 -5.87 8.04 -4.13
C ALA A 93 -4.99 8.63 -5.25
N GLY A 94 -4.74 7.88 -6.33
CA GLY A 94 -3.91 8.29 -7.48
C GLY A 94 -4.21 9.72 -8.02
N PRO A 95 -3.32 10.27 -8.88
CA PRO A 95 -3.22 11.71 -9.17
C PRO A 95 -4.53 12.41 -9.58
N VAL A 96 -5.43 11.70 -10.24
CA VAL A 96 -6.75 12.20 -10.67
C VAL A 96 -7.65 12.58 -9.49
N ARG A 97 -7.66 11.83 -8.40
CA ARG A 97 -8.47 12.17 -7.20
C ARG A 97 -7.90 13.36 -6.43
N ARG A 98 -6.57 13.60 -6.47
CA ARG A 98 -5.97 14.82 -5.90
C ARG A 98 -6.36 16.06 -6.70
N TRP A 99 -6.37 15.95 -8.03
CA TRP A 99 -6.80 17.03 -8.90
C TRP A 99 -8.30 17.31 -8.73
N VAL A 100 -9.15 16.27 -8.78
CA VAL A 100 -10.61 16.39 -8.57
C VAL A 100 -10.94 16.94 -7.17
N ARG A 101 -10.25 16.50 -6.10
CA ARG A 101 -10.45 17.04 -4.75
C ARG A 101 -10.00 18.50 -4.64
N ARG A 102 -8.89 18.89 -5.29
CA ARG A 102 -8.40 20.27 -5.33
C ARG A 102 -9.35 21.19 -6.09
N VAL A 103 -9.83 20.74 -7.25
CA VAL A 103 -10.84 21.45 -8.06
C VAL A 103 -12.14 21.57 -7.28
N TRP A 104 -12.61 20.50 -6.65
CA TRP A 104 -13.83 20.52 -5.83
C TRP A 104 -13.72 21.45 -4.62
N LEU A 105 -12.58 21.47 -3.91
CA LEU A 105 -12.34 22.40 -2.81
C LEU A 105 -12.25 23.85 -3.30
N ASN A 106 -11.63 24.11 -4.46
CA ASN A 106 -11.55 25.45 -5.05
C ASN A 106 -12.91 25.99 -5.47
N LEU A 107 -13.76 25.16 -6.09
CA LEU A 107 -15.13 25.51 -6.49
C LEU A 107 -16.07 25.73 -5.29
N ASN A 108 -15.78 25.11 -4.14
CA ASN A 108 -16.54 25.25 -2.90
C ASN A 108 -15.88 26.18 -1.86
N SER A 109 -14.85 26.93 -2.26
CA SER A 109 -14.29 28.02 -1.45
C SER A 109 -15.10 29.29 -1.71
N GLU A 110 -15.30 30.13 -0.69
CA GLU A 110 -16.09 31.40 -0.75
C GLU A 110 -15.59 32.42 -1.79
N SER A 111 -14.56 32.11 -2.61
CA SER A 111 -14.08 32.97 -3.69
C SER A 111 -14.82 32.82 -5.02
N VAL A 112 -15.77 31.87 -5.16
CA VAL A 112 -16.47 31.59 -6.44
C VAL A 112 -18.00 31.72 -6.36
N ILE A 113 -18.60 31.71 -5.16
CA ILE A 113 -20.03 32.01 -4.98
C ILE A 113 -20.12 33.38 -4.29
N PRO A 114 -20.51 34.45 -5.02
CA PRO A 114 -20.76 35.73 -4.37
C PRO A 114 -22.03 35.61 -3.52
N PHE A 115 -21.94 36.03 -2.26
CA PHE A 115 -23.10 36.56 -1.54
C PHE A 115 -23.32 38.01 -1.96
#